data_AF-A0A485L8B1-F1
#
_entry.id   AF-A0A485L8B1-F1
#
_cell.length_a   1.000
_cell.length_b   1.000
_cell.length_c   1.000
_cell.angle_alpha   90.00
_cell.angle_beta   90.00
_cell.angle_gamma   90.00
#
_symmetry.space_group_name_H-M   'P 1'
#
loop_
_entity.id
_entity.type
_entity.pdbx_description
1 polymer ?
#
loop_
_entity_poly.entity_id
_entity_poly.type
_entity_poly.pdbx_seq_one_letter_code
_entity_poly.pdbx_strand_id
1 'polypeptide(L)'
;MLTSKPLPSYGLVDESMPRTHVLSPPPPPPTPMLFSPTRTLLAAVLVVVCVLFALSGGVLPPVVPLIDLHAVLVDNLLTQLEQSHGIVATLRLKRASLHTSSGTSIATIYLQPQRGGASTDRLAMDAAVLVGGANSSQVYSLVHNRAYASIVGHDGVVLDVQCMDPSHVPPLSLVPASLLAARPVDAVHVNDKPAALPHHCHGTQLLHLTFAGEAFVLCVSLTSHHVTHVFGQDIELDMTYLPTAAALEEMALPRWLLDVPRHPHTNETLACRDLPPVDASLSSQTDGHRGLRESTIGQDEPTTAHRIATIGQSHCGCKLPEKKPCLFVHGMGELFAHDLSETFPRYWGDVHRHAPCCSSVRFTHFDTINRGWTNPALQQEFCDAAVAVGDRTDDDRQNDTTTTVGKLLLVVHSMGNLVAGAALASKRCRFSRDVTYVQLGGPMKGSMAANLFQSMCVNHGWNAAVEYPLTFFGICPPPQGPLSLLYESTLSDDDAEIGAYEVAQRTIAPYVTKAACGTSGVGLLSLDSVVFDLVGHLANHPGLNDGVVDFGSCAAGLDPASFGRTYTHDLYKPAVNHADLTFRNKDGWWGDYRKPLKWFECGL
;
A
#
# COMPACT_ATOMS: atom_id res chain seq x y z
N MET A 1 43.53 -31.46 -17.12
CA MET A 1 44.78 -30.66 -17.18
C MET A 1 44.42 -29.26 -16.70
N LEU A 2 44.88 -28.66 -15.61
CA LEU A 2 45.80 -28.90 -14.48
C LEU A 2 45.18 -28.03 -13.35
N THR A 3 44.83 -28.52 -12.15
CA THR A 3 45.68 -28.63 -10.93
C THR A 3 46.47 -27.33 -10.63
N SER A 4 46.62 -26.77 -9.43
CA SER A 4 46.47 -27.22 -8.03
C SER A 4 46.83 -26.03 -7.11
N LYS A 5 45.99 -25.75 -6.09
CA LYS A 5 46.21 -25.78 -4.61
C LYS A 5 47.64 -25.66 -3.98
N PRO A 6 47.79 -25.47 -2.64
CA PRO A 6 48.28 -24.28 -1.90
C PRO A 6 49.54 -24.57 -1.01
N LEU A 7 49.82 -23.72 0.02
CA LEU A 7 50.58 -23.94 1.32
C LEU A 7 51.69 -22.89 1.61
N PRO A 8 52.31 -22.79 2.83
CA PRO A 8 51.97 -23.34 4.17
C PRO A 8 52.12 -22.34 5.36
N SER A 9 51.64 -22.78 6.53
CA SER A 9 51.97 -22.35 7.90
C SER A 9 53.28 -22.99 8.43
N TYR A 10 54.06 -22.28 9.26
CA TYR A 10 54.97 -22.79 10.34
C TYR A 10 55.40 -21.57 11.20
N GLY A 11 55.62 -21.61 12.52
CA GLY A 11 55.68 -22.72 13.46
C GLY A 11 55.76 -22.28 14.93
N LEU A 12 55.70 -23.28 15.80
CA LEU A 12 55.96 -23.29 17.25
C LEU A 12 57.47 -23.33 17.52
N VAL A 13 57.94 -22.65 18.58
CA VAL A 13 59.07 -23.10 19.42
C VAL A 13 58.81 -22.68 20.87
N ASP A 14 58.88 -23.68 21.75
CA ASP A 14 58.88 -23.69 23.20
C ASP A 14 60.34 -23.60 23.70
N GLU A 15 60.63 -22.93 24.82
CA GLU A 15 61.54 -23.45 25.86
C GLU A 15 61.81 -22.47 27.02
N SER A 16 61.80 -23.08 28.22
CA SER A 16 62.68 -22.84 29.39
C SER A 16 62.14 -22.09 30.62
N MET A 17 61.75 -22.92 31.59
CA MET A 17 61.73 -22.70 33.04
C MET A 17 63.19 -22.67 33.60
N PRO A 18 63.47 -22.15 34.82
CA PRO A 18 63.28 -22.95 36.03
C PRO A 18 62.77 -22.23 37.29
N ARG A 19 62.30 -23.07 38.22
CA ARG A 19 61.68 -22.84 39.53
C ARG A 19 62.65 -22.32 40.59
N THR A 20 62.11 -21.64 41.60
CA THR A 20 62.35 -21.98 43.01
C THR A 20 61.08 -21.86 43.84
N HIS A 21 60.81 -22.92 44.61
CA HIS A 21 59.72 -23.13 45.55
C HIS A 21 59.80 -22.20 46.77
N VAL A 22 58.68 -22.02 47.48
CA VAL A 22 58.53 -22.42 48.90
C VAL A 22 57.07 -22.25 49.40
N LEU A 23 56.53 -23.41 49.82
CA LEU A 23 55.48 -23.75 50.81
C LEU A 23 54.06 -23.12 50.80
N SER A 24 53.08 -24.02 50.59
CA SER A 24 51.69 -23.96 51.09
C SER A 24 51.61 -24.38 52.57
N PRO A 25 50.51 -24.04 53.28
CA PRO A 25 49.60 -25.10 53.77
C PRO A 25 48.10 -24.66 53.77
N PRO A 26 47.17 -25.42 54.37
CA PRO A 26 46.04 -26.13 53.75
C PRO A 26 44.69 -25.36 53.75
N PRO A 27 43.62 -25.85 53.08
CA PRO A 27 42.29 -25.26 53.19
C PRO A 27 41.54 -25.83 54.40
N PRO A 28 40.84 -24.99 55.18
CA PRO A 28 39.39 -25.20 55.40
C PRO A 28 38.64 -23.86 55.66
N PRO A 29 37.36 -23.86 56.09
CA PRO A 29 36.13 -24.42 55.53
C PRO A 29 35.19 -23.27 55.04
N PRO A 30 33.97 -23.51 54.53
CA PRO A 30 33.17 -22.44 53.90
C PRO A 30 32.35 -21.66 54.93
N THR A 31 32.29 -20.33 54.79
CA THR A 31 31.22 -19.34 55.19
C THR A 31 31.83 -17.93 55.36
N PRO A 32 31.06 -16.82 55.47
CA PRO A 32 29.70 -16.51 55.04
C PRO A 32 29.62 -15.25 54.14
N MET A 33 28.44 -14.99 53.58
CA MET A 33 28.11 -13.77 52.83
C MET A 33 28.33 -12.51 53.68
N LEU A 34 29.17 -11.58 53.21
CA LEU A 34 29.20 -10.21 53.69
C LEU A 34 28.13 -9.39 52.97
N PHE A 35 27.10 -9.01 53.72
CA PHE A 35 26.11 -8.02 53.35
C PHE A 35 26.76 -6.64 53.14
N SER A 36 26.51 -6.04 51.98
CA SER A 36 26.73 -4.60 51.75
C SER A 36 25.61 -3.79 52.43
N PRO A 37 25.92 -2.70 53.17
CA PRO A 37 25.02 -2.07 54.15
C PRO A 37 24.04 -1.03 53.57
N THR A 38 23.82 -0.99 52.24
CA THR A 38 22.95 0.04 51.63
C THR A 38 21.46 -0.32 51.61
N ARG A 39 21.08 -1.57 51.89
CA ARG A 39 19.65 -1.99 51.92
C ARG A 39 19.00 -1.94 53.31
N THR A 40 19.77 -1.90 54.39
CA THR A 40 19.23 -1.88 55.76
C THR A 40 18.84 -0.48 56.24
N LEU A 41 19.41 0.59 55.67
CA LEU A 41 19.00 1.96 56.01
C LEU A 41 17.61 2.30 55.44
N LEU A 42 17.29 1.85 54.22
CA LEU A 42 15.97 2.09 53.60
C LEU A 42 14.86 1.31 54.30
N ALA A 43 15.12 0.05 54.70
CA ALA A 43 14.17 -0.77 55.42
C ALA A 43 13.93 -0.26 56.85
N ALA A 44 14.97 0.23 57.53
CA ALA A 44 14.82 0.84 58.85
C ALA A 44 14.05 2.17 58.79
N VAL A 45 14.27 3.00 57.75
CA VAL A 45 13.51 4.25 57.54
C VAL A 45 12.05 3.95 57.21
N LEU A 46 11.76 2.96 56.36
CA LEU A 46 10.38 2.54 56.05
C LEU A 46 9.65 1.95 57.26
N VAL A 47 10.33 1.15 58.10
CA VAL A 47 9.73 0.61 59.32
C VAL A 47 9.50 1.71 60.36
N VAL A 48 10.42 2.66 60.52
CA VAL A 48 10.22 3.83 61.41
C VAL A 48 9.09 4.74 60.92
N VAL A 49 8.98 4.96 59.60
CA VAL A 49 7.88 5.72 59.00
C VAL A 49 6.54 4.99 59.17
N CYS A 50 6.49 3.66 58.97
CA CYS A 50 5.27 2.88 59.19
C CYS A 50 4.86 2.79 60.67
N VAL A 51 5.81 2.69 61.61
CA VAL A 51 5.52 2.69 63.05
C VAL A 51 5.08 4.08 63.53
N LEU A 52 5.64 5.16 62.96
CA LEU A 52 5.17 6.53 63.22
C LEU A 52 3.78 6.80 62.64
N PHE A 53 3.47 6.28 61.44
CA PHE A 53 2.13 6.37 60.82
C PHE A 53 1.06 5.55 61.56
N ALA A 54 1.44 4.44 62.22
CA ALA A 54 0.51 3.64 63.02
C ALA A 54 0.18 4.27 64.39
N LEU A 55 1.00 5.22 64.88
CA LEU A 55 0.83 5.88 66.18
C LEU A 55 0.15 7.26 66.08
N SER A 56 0.11 7.89 64.91
CA SER A 56 -0.71 9.06 64.64
C SER A 56 -1.90 8.65 63.79
N GLY A 57 -3.11 8.59 64.36
CA GLY A 57 -4.37 8.26 63.67
C GLY A 57 -4.72 9.21 62.52
N GLY A 58 -3.95 9.14 61.43
CA GLY A 58 -3.99 10.01 60.27
C GLY A 58 -4.78 9.37 59.14
N VAL A 59 -5.76 10.12 58.66
CA VAL A 59 -6.55 9.88 57.45
C VAL A 59 -5.64 9.42 56.30
N LEU A 60 -6.03 8.34 55.62
CA LEU A 60 -5.38 7.88 54.38
C LEU A 60 -5.20 9.07 53.43
N PRO A 61 -4.00 9.33 52.89
CA PRO A 61 -3.89 10.30 51.81
C PRO A 61 -4.74 9.80 50.63
N PRO A 62 -5.35 10.71 49.85
CA PRO A 62 -6.05 10.31 48.64
C PRO A 62 -5.06 9.50 47.79
N VAL A 63 -5.54 8.36 47.28
CA VAL A 63 -4.82 7.55 46.29
C VAL A 63 -4.35 8.50 45.20
N VAL A 64 -3.05 8.75 45.13
CA VAL A 64 -2.46 9.49 44.02
C VAL A 64 -2.76 8.65 42.78
N PRO A 65 -3.54 9.15 41.81
CA PRO A 65 -3.80 8.38 40.60
C PRO A 65 -2.43 8.06 39.98
N LEU A 66 -2.21 6.78 39.67
CA LEU A 66 -1.03 6.36 38.91
C LEU A 66 -1.05 7.18 37.61
N ILE A 67 -0.14 8.13 37.47
CA ILE A 67 -0.05 8.95 36.25
C ILE A 67 0.36 7.99 35.14
N ASP A 68 -0.52 7.80 34.16
CA ASP A 68 -0.19 7.05 32.96
C ASP A 68 0.84 7.86 32.15
N LEU A 69 2.12 7.56 32.36
CA LEU A 69 3.24 8.26 31.75
C LEU A 69 3.20 8.19 30.23
N HIS A 70 2.56 7.16 29.67
CA HIS A 70 2.37 7.04 28.22
C HIS A 70 1.29 8.02 27.73
N ALA A 71 0.16 8.10 28.43
CA ALA A 71 -0.88 9.08 28.10
C ALA A 71 -0.32 10.52 28.17
N VAL A 72 0.49 10.83 29.19
CA VAL A 72 1.16 12.13 29.31
C VAL A 72 2.14 12.39 28.15
N LEU A 73 2.91 11.38 27.73
CA LEU A 73 3.82 11.51 26.59
C LEU A 73 3.06 11.82 25.29
N VAL A 74 1.96 11.11 25.04
CA VAL A 74 1.14 11.30 23.83
C VAL A 74 0.46 12.67 23.84
N ASP A 75 -0.07 13.10 24.99
CA ASP A 75 -0.69 14.42 25.16
C ASP A 75 0.32 15.56 24.92
N ASN A 76 1.52 15.43 25.49
CA ASN A 76 2.62 16.37 25.23
C ASN A 76 3.02 16.39 23.75
N LEU A 77 3.07 15.23 23.09
CA LEU A 77 3.40 15.14 21.67
C LEU A 77 2.35 15.87 20.81
N LEU A 78 1.06 15.66 21.06
CA LEU A 78 -0.02 16.38 20.38
C LEU A 78 0.10 17.88 20.60
N THR A 79 0.34 18.29 21.85
CA THR A 79 0.56 19.69 22.21
C THR A 79 1.73 20.30 21.45
N GLN A 80 2.87 19.59 21.34
CA GLN A 80 4.03 20.08 20.58
C GLN A 80 3.77 20.17 19.08
N LEU A 81 3.01 19.22 18.51
CA LEU A 81 2.59 19.29 17.11
C LEU A 81 1.77 20.55 16.84
N GLU A 82 0.79 20.85 17.70
CA GLU A 82 -0.07 22.04 17.57
C GLU A 82 0.66 23.37 17.79
N GLN A 83 1.60 23.40 18.74
CA GLN A 83 2.31 24.61 19.11
C GLN A 83 3.51 24.92 18.20
N SER A 84 3.98 23.94 17.41
CA SER A 84 5.15 24.10 16.56
C SER A 84 5.02 25.30 15.60
N HIS A 85 6.14 25.99 15.36
CA HIS A 85 6.17 27.09 14.37
C HIS A 85 6.16 26.59 12.93
N GLY A 86 6.41 25.29 12.73
CA GLY A 86 6.44 24.60 11.46
C GLY A 86 7.31 23.34 11.60
N ILE A 87 7.06 22.35 10.76
CA ILE A 87 7.78 21.08 10.76
C ILE A 87 8.21 20.81 9.34
N VAL A 88 9.49 20.50 9.16
CA VAL A 88 10.02 19.97 7.90
C VAL A 88 10.31 18.51 8.07
N ALA A 89 9.84 17.69 7.13
CA ALA A 89 10.18 16.29 7.06
C ALA A 89 10.83 15.92 5.73
N THR A 90 11.88 15.12 5.78
CA THR A 90 12.42 14.46 4.58
C THR A 90 11.75 13.11 4.44
N LEU A 91 10.90 12.95 3.43
CA LEU A 91 10.27 11.69 3.06
C LEU A 91 11.22 10.89 2.17
N ARG A 92 11.51 9.64 2.56
CA ARG A 92 12.17 8.68 1.68
C ARG A 92 11.22 7.53 1.36
N LEU A 93 11.12 7.25 0.07
CA LEU A 93 10.33 6.18 -0.52
C LEU A 93 11.25 4.97 -0.70
N LYS A 94 10.98 3.89 0.05
CA LYS A 94 11.83 2.69 0.11
C LYS A 94 11.54 1.70 -1.02
N ARG A 95 10.38 1.83 -1.66
CA ARG A 95 9.91 0.92 -2.71
C ARG A 95 9.85 1.65 -4.05
N ALA A 96 10.39 1.01 -5.09
CA ALA A 96 10.45 1.56 -6.45
C ALA A 96 9.07 1.89 -7.04
N SER A 97 8.02 1.17 -6.64
CA SER A 97 6.63 1.45 -7.06
C SER A 97 6.09 2.78 -6.52
N LEU A 98 6.68 3.33 -5.46
CA LEU A 98 6.30 4.63 -4.90
C LEU A 98 7.06 5.79 -5.54
N HIS A 99 8.18 5.51 -6.23
CA HIS A 99 8.98 6.58 -6.83
C HIS A 99 8.13 7.41 -7.78
N THR A 100 8.42 8.70 -7.82
CA THR A 100 7.68 9.66 -8.65
C THR A 100 7.85 9.34 -10.13
N SER A 101 7.07 9.98 -11.00
CA SER A 101 7.21 9.81 -12.45
C SER A 101 8.61 10.19 -12.97
N SER A 102 9.33 11.08 -12.27
CA SER A 102 10.73 11.43 -12.53
C SER A 102 11.75 10.42 -11.96
N GLY A 103 11.29 9.37 -11.28
CA GLY A 103 12.13 8.38 -10.60
C GLY A 103 12.66 8.81 -9.24
N THR A 104 12.22 9.96 -8.71
CA THR A 104 12.68 10.51 -7.44
C THR A 104 12.13 9.67 -6.28
N SER A 105 13.01 9.31 -5.34
CA SER A 105 12.69 8.53 -4.14
C SER A 105 12.71 9.35 -2.85
N ILE A 106 12.91 10.66 -2.95
CA ILE A 106 12.99 11.60 -1.82
C ILE A 106 12.07 12.79 -2.11
N ALA A 107 11.30 13.21 -1.12
CA ALA A 107 10.50 14.42 -1.16
C ALA A 107 10.66 15.22 0.14
N THR A 108 10.44 16.52 0.08
CA THR A 108 10.45 17.39 1.26
C THR A 108 9.01 17.74 1.61
N ILE A 109 8.61 17.48 2.85
CA ILE A 109 7.31 17.84 3.39
C ILE A 109 7.50 19.06 4.29
N TYR A 110 6.63 20.05 4.14
CA TYR A 110 6.46 21.14 5.06
C TYR A 110 5.08 21.06 5.70
N LEU A 111 5.00 21.17 7.01
CA LEU A 111 3.76 21.18 7.78
C LEU A 111 3.70 22.45 8.63
N GLN A 112 2.54 23.08 8.66
CA GLN A 112 2.26 24.27 9.44
C GLN A 112 0.94 24.08 10.20
N PRO A 113 0.98 23.99 11.54
CA PRO A 113 -0.25 23.98 12.33
C PRO A 113 -1.04 25.28 12.12
N GLN A 114 -2.34 25.16 11.91
CA GLN A 114 -3.23 26.32 11.80
C GLN A 114 -3.48 26.89 13.21
N ARG A 115 -3.21 28.19 13.39
CA ARG A 115 -3.45 28.89 14.66
C ARG A 115 -4.85 29.53 14.64
N GLY A 116 -5.72 29.11 15.57
CA GLY A 116 -6.97 29.83 15.85
C GLY A 116 -8.27 29.31 15.20
N GLY A 117 -8.38 28.02 14.87
CA GLY A 117 -9.65 27.41 14.47
C GLY A 117 -10.60 27.20 15.66
N ALA A 118 -11.87 27.58 15.51
CA ALA A 118 -12.89 27.59 16.57
C ALA A 118 -13.43 26.20 17.01
N SER A 119 -12.64 25.13 16.94
CA SER A 119 -13.02 23.83 17.53
C SER A 119 -11.81 23.12 18.12
N THR A 120 -11.82 22.92 19.44
CA THR A 120 -10.77 22.34 20.28
C THR A 120 -10.59 20.83 20.15
N ASP A 121 -10.91 20.23 18.99
CA ASP A 121 -10.99 18.77 18.82
C ASP A 121 -10.33 18.24 17.53
N ARG A 122 -9.69 19.11 16.73
CA ARG A 122 -9.06 18.70 15.47
C ARG A 122 -7.73 19.40 15.23
N LEU A 123 -6.67 18.59 15.14
CA LEU A 123 -5.37 19.00 14.59
C LEU A 123 -5.56 19.45 13.14
N ALA A 124 -5.55 20.76 12.91
CA ALA A 124 -5.64 21.35 11.58
C ALA A 124 -4.24 21.80 11.12
N MET A 125 -3.83 21.36 9.94
CA MET A 125 -2.52 21.68 9.37
C MET A 125 -2.65 22.09 7.92
N ASP A 126 -1.91 23.14 7.56
CA ASP A 126 -1.50 23.35 6.19
C ASP A 126 -0.24 22.52 5.92
N ALA A 127 -0.10 22.02 4.71
CA ALA A 127 1.01 21.17 4.32
C ALA A 127 1.44 21.45 2.89
N ALA A 128 2.70 21.19 2.57
CA ALA A 128 3.15 21.10 1.21
C ALA A 128 4.19 20.00 1.04
N VAL A 129 4.12 19.26 -0.05
CA VAL A 129 5.10 18.25 -0.44
C VAL A 129 5.77 18.72 -1.72
N LEU A 130 7.08 18.89 -1.65
CA LEU A 130 7.95 19.26 -2.75
C LEU A 130 8.67 18.02 -3.26
N VAL A 131 8.45 17.71 -4.54
CA VAL A 131 9.18 16.66 -5.25
C VAL A 131 10.11 17.32 -6.27
N GLY A 132 11.42 17.17 -6.05
CA GLY A 132 12.43 17.72 -6.94
C GLY A 132 12.46 16.99 -8.30
N GLY A 133 12.51 17.78 -9.37
CA GLY A 133 12.75 17.35 -10.75
C GLY A 133 13.86 18.18 -11.41
N ALA A 134 14.38 17.72 -12.57
CA ALA A 134 15.54 18.33 -13.21
C ALA A 134 15.30 19.76 -13.74
N ASN A 135 14.07 20.07 -14.17
CA ASN A 135 13.70 21.36 -14.79
C ASN A 135 12.55 22.08 -14.08
N SER A 136 11.71 21.33 -13.36
CA SER A 136 10.56 21.81 -12.59
C SER A 136 10.35 20.92 -11.38
N SER A 137 9.69 21.45 -10.36
CA SER A 137 9.28 20.71 -9.17
C SER A 137 7.77 20.48 -9.18
N GLN A 138 7.35 19.32 -8.72
CA GLN A 138 5.94 19.05 -8.43
C GLN A 138 5.67 19.44 -6.98
N VAL A 139 4.61 20.21 -6.76
CA VAL A 139 4.21 20.70 -5.45
C VAL A 139 2.79 20.25 -5.17
N TYR A 140 2.60 19.53 -4.08
CA TYR A 140 1.30 19.12 -3.57
C TYR A 140 1.02 19.90 -2.30
N SER A 141 0.03 20.79 -2.29
CA SER A 141 -0.26 21.63 -1.11
C SER A 141 -1.66 21.41 -0.57
N LEU A 142 -1.78 21.45 0.75
CA LEU A 142 -3.01 21.52 1.53
C LEU A 142 -3.02 22.87 2.23
N VAL A 143 -3.90 23.76 1.82
CA VAL A 143 -3.95 25.14 2.33
C VAL A 143 -5.39 25.48 2.67
N HIS A 144 -5.66 25.83 3.93
CA HIS A 144 -7.01 26.13 4.42
C HIS A 144 -8.01 24.99 4.09
N ASN A 145 -7.64 23.74 4.37
CA ASN A 145 -8.45 22.55 4.12
C ASN A 145 -8.81 22.31 2.63
N ARG A 146 -8.03 22.86 1.69
CA ARG A 146 -8.17 22.65 0.25
C ARG A 146 -6.87 22.15 -0.36
N ALA A 147 -6.96 21.19 -1.28
CA ALA A 147 -5.80 20.50 -1.83
C ALA A 147 -5.52 20.87 -3.29
N TYR A 148 -4.25 21.05 -3.62
CA TYR A 148 -3.76 21.53 -4.90
C TYR A 148 -2.58 20.68 -5.37
N ALA A 149 -2.49 20.46 -6.68
CA ALA A 149 -1.29 19.95 -7.34
C ALA A 149 -0.81 21.02 -8.33
N SER A 150 0.48 21.35 -8.25
CA SER A 150 1.10 22.39 -9.08
C SER A 150 2.42 21.92 -9.65
N ILE A 151 2.75 22.40 -10.86
CA ILE A 151 4.09 22.29 -11.43
C ILE A 151 4.72 23.67 -11.33
N VAL A 152 5.91 23.75 -10.75
CA VAL A 152 6.61 25.02 -10.53
C VAL A 152 7.98 24.97 -11.20
N GLY A 153 8.30 26.00 -11.99
CA GLY A 153 9.61 26.19 -12.61
C GLY A 153 10.71 26.44 -11.58
N HIS A 154 11.97 26.28 -11.98
CA HIS A 154 13.12 26.57 -11.11
C HIS A 154 13.19 28.04 -10.65
N ASP A 155 12.55 28.94 -11.39
CA ASP A 155 12.37 30.37 -11.10
C ASP A 155 11.23 30.66 -10.10
N GLY A 156 10.53 29.63 -9.62
CA GLY A 156 9.40 29.74 -8.71
C GLY A 156 8.08 30.09 -9.40
N VAL A 157 8.05 30.14 -10.74
CA VAL A 157 6.83 30.44 -11.48
C VAL A 157 5.96 29.19 -11.57
N VAL A 158 4.68 29.31 -11.18
CA VAL A 158 3.69 28.25 -11.39
C VAL A 158 3.49 28.07 -12.89
N LEU A 159 3.77 26.87 -13.39
CA LEU A 159 3.61 26.47 -14.79
C LEU A 159 2.24 25.84 -15.04
N ASP A 160 1.71 25.14 -14.03
CA ASP A 160 0.41 24.49 -14.05
C ASP A 160 -0.13 24.34 -12.62
N VAL A 161 -1.46 24.36 -12.46
CA VAL A 161 -2.13 24.17 -11.17
C VAL A 161 -3.52 23.57 -11.37
N GLN A 162 -3.84 22.58 -10.55
CA GLN A 162 -5.15 21.95 -10.53
C GLN A 162 -5.59 21.63 -9.09
N CYS A 163 -6.90 21.49 -8.91
CA CYS A 163 -7.46 20.96 -7.67
C CYS A 163 -7.14 19.48 -7.55
N MET A 164 -6.89 19.04 -6.32
CA MET A 164 -6.64 17.63 -6.03
C MET A 164 -7.87 17.00 -5.41
N ASP A 165 -8.19 15.78 -5.82
CA ASP A 165 -9.25 15.00 -5.20
C ASP A 165 -8.91 14.69 -3.73
N PRO A 166 -9.87 14.77 -2.79
CA PRO A 166 -9.62 14.48 -1.39
C PRO A 166 -8.98 13.12 -1.10
N SER A 167 -9.24 12.11 -1.95
CA SER A 167 -8.65 10.79 -1.78
C SER A 167 -7.13 10.78 -1.99
N HIS A 168 -6.59 11.76 -2.73
CA HIS A 168 -5.17 11.97 -2.96
C HIS A 168 -4.49 12.79 -1.86
N VAL A 169 -5.20 13.10 -0.78
CA VAL A 169 -4.61 13.71 0.41
C VAL A 169 -4.46 12.64 1.49
N PRO A 170 -3.30 12.53 2.17
CA PRO A 170 -3.19 11.69 3.37
C PRO A 170 -4.28 12.08 4.38
N PRO A 171 -4.94 11.12 5.05
CA PRO A 171 -6.01 11.42 5.99
C PRO A 171 -5.45 11.96 7.31
N LEU A 172 -4.91 13.19 7.29
CA LEU A 172 -4.18 13.81 8.42
C LEU A 172 -5.05 13.94 9.68
N SER A 173 -6.37 14.00 9.54
CA SER A 173 -7.32 13.95 10.65
C SER A 173 -7.27 12.65 11.46
N LEU A 174 -6.67 11.57 10.94
CA LEU A 174 -6.43 10.33 11.67
C LEU A 174 -5.19 10.39 12.57
N VAL A 175 -4.31 11.39 12.41
CA VAL A 175 -3.07 11.49 13.19
C VAL A 175 -3.33 11.51 14.70
N PRO A 176 -4.27 12.33 15.24
CA PRO A 176 -4.54 12.33 16.68
C PRO A 176 -5.01 10.96 17.20
N ALA A 177 -5.98 10.34 16.53
CA ALA A 177 -6.48 9.02 16.91
C ALA A 177 -5.37 7.94 16.83
N SER A 178 -4.51 8.02 15.83
CA SER A 178 -3.38 7.09 15.64
C SER A 178 -2.34 7.23 16.76
N LEU A 179 -2.07 8.47 17.20
CA LEU A 179 -1.16 8.75 18.31
C LEU A 179 -1.74 8.31 19.66
N LEU A 180 -3.04 8.54 19.88
CA LEU A 180 -3.76 8.07 21.08
C LEU A 180 -3.82 6.55 21.18
N ALA A 181 -3.90 5.85 20.04
CA ALA A 181 -3.87 4.39 19.97
C ALA A 181 -2.43 3.80 19.96
N ALA A 182 -1.40 4.65 19.93
CA ALA A 182 -0.02 4.20 19.82
C ALA A 182 0.40 3.41 21.07
N ARG A 183 1.33 2.47 20.90
CA ARG A 183 1.82 1.63 22.00
C ARG A 183 3.33 1.74 22.14
N PRO A 184 3.86 1.88 23.37
CA PRO A 184 5.30 1.92 23.56
C PRO A 184 5.94 0.56 23.26
N VAL A 185 7.06 0.58 22.55
CA VAL A 185 7.87 -0.61 22.22
C VAL A 185 9.33 -0.40 22.59
N ASP A 186 10.06 -1.49 22.78
CA ASP A 186 11.44 -1.50 23.22
C ASP A 186 12.40 -1.87 22.07
N ALA A 187 11.90 -2.52 21.01
CA ALA A 187 12.67 -2.87 19.83
C ALA A 187 11.78 -2.93 18.57
N VAL A 188 12.44 -2.86 17.41
CA VAL A 188 11.81 -3.02 16.09
C VAL A 188 12.41 -4.21 15.38
N HIS A 189 11.54 -5.07 14.85
CA HIS A 189 11.90 -6.13 13.93
C HIS A 189 11.46 -5.78 12.51
N VAL A 190 12.32 -6.08 11.53
CA VAL A 190 11.97 -6.03 10.11
C VAL A 190 11.91 -7.46 9.59
N ASN A 191 10.70 -7.92 9.24
CA ASN A 191 10.43 -9.31 8.84
C ASN A 191 10.96 -10.32 9.88
N ASP A 192 10.51 -10.15 11.13
CA ASP A 192 10.85 -10.97 12.30
C ASP A 192 12.34 -10.99 12.71
N LYS A 193 13.17 -10.12 12.13
CA LYS A 193 14.59 -9.98 12.47
C LYS A 193 14.87 -8.66 13.16
N PRO A 194 15.73 -8.61 14.20
CA PRO A 194 16.14 -7.36 14.82
C PRO A 194 16.65 -6.35 13.78
N ALA A 195 16.07 -5.15 13.80
CA ALA A 195 16.51 -4.05 12.96
C ALA A 195 17.39 -3.10 13.76
N ALA A 196 18.48 -2.64 13.15
CA ALA A 196 19.25 -1.55 13.71
C ALA A 196 18.44 -0.25 13.65
N LEU A 197 18.29 0.42 14.78
CA LEU A 197 17.68 1.74 14.81
C LEU A 197 18.68 2.77 14.24
N PRO A 198 18.24 3.73 13.43
CA PRO A 198 19.03 4.91 13.10
C PRO A 198 19.49 5.64 14.34
N HIS A 199 20.63 6.33 14.19
CA HIS A 199 21.23 7.12 15.26
C HIS A 199 20.26 8.14 15.87
N HIS A 200 19.34 8.72 15.10
CA HIS A 200 18.34 9.70 15.56
C HIS A 200 17.28 9.13 16.52
N CYS A 201 17.23 7.81 16.68
CA CYS A 201 16.34 7.12 17.61
C CYS A 201 17.03 6.69 18.90
N HIS A 202 18.35 6.87 19.02
CA HIS A 202 19.08 6.53 20.22
C HIS A 202 18.66 7.47 21.37
N GLY A 203 18.24 6.90 22.50
CA GLY A 203 17.75 7.68 23.64
C GLY A 203 16.33 8.23 23.49
N THR A 204 15.56 7.76 22.51
CA THR A 204 14.15 8.10 22.29
C THR A 204 13.21 7.01 22.81
N GLN A 205 11.96 7.36 23.09
CA GLN A 205 10.88 6.39 23.29
C GLN A 205 10.34 5.97 21.92
N LEU A 206 10.26 4.66 21.68
CA LEU A 206 9.63 4.14 20.47
C LEU A 206 8.12 3.97 20.71
N LEU A 207 7.32 4.43 19.75
CA LEU A 207 5.87 4.24 19.72
C LEU A 207 5.46 3.54 18.43
N HIS A 208 4.73 2.44 18.53
CA HIS A 208 4.13 1.73 17.40
C HIS A 208 2.68 2.17 17.21
N LEU A 209 2.29 2.54 15.99
CA LEU A 209 0.94 2.95 15.65
C LEU A 209 0.53 2.47 14.26
N THR A 210 -0.76 2.58 13.97
CA THR A 210 -1.30 2.38 12.63
C THR A 210 -1.83 3.71 12.11
N PHE A 211 -1.47 4.08 10.89
CA PHE A 211 -1.99 5.25 10.18
C PHE A 211 -2.39 4.84 8.77
N ALA A 212 -3.62 5.16 8.35
CA ALA A 212 -4.18 4.78 7.05
C ALA A 212 -4.03 3.28 6.70
N GLY A 213 -4.19 2.40 7.70
CA GLY A 213 -4.04 0.94 7.55
C GLY A 213 -2.59 0.44 7.52
N GLU A 214 -1.60 1.33 7.57
CA GLU A 214 -0.18 0.98 7.56
C GLU A 214 0.45 1.13 8.95
N ALA A 215 1.34 0.21 9.30
CA ALA A 215 2.05 0.21 10.58
C ALA A 215 3.30 1.10 10.54
N PHE A 216 3.47 1.92 11.57
CA PHE A 216 4.60 2.83 11.74
C PHE A 216 5.20 2.75 13.14
N VAL A 217 6.49 2.99 13.25
CA VAL A 217 7.19 3.20 14.53
C VAL A 217 7.79 4.60 14.56
N LEU A 218 7.48 5.37 15.60
CA LEU A 218 7.95 6.73 15.80
C LEU A 218 9.05 6.74 16.86
N CYS A 219 10.08 7.56 16.64
CA CYS A 219 11.08 7.91 17.65
C CYS A 219 10.72 9.23 18.29
N VAL A 220 10.37 9.20 19.57
CA VAL A 220 9.94 10.39 20.32
C VAL A 220 11.02 10.79 21.32
N SER A 221 11.54 12.00 21.17
CA SER A 221 12.48 12.60 22.11
C SER A 221 11.84 12.73 23.50
N LEU A 222 12.48 12.17 24.52
CA LEU A 222 11.98 12.26 25.91
C LEU A 222 12.15 13.66 26.51
N THR A 223 13.02 14.51 25.94
CA THR A 223 13.30 15.86 26.46
C THR A 223 12.49 16.94 25.75
N SER A 224 12.34 16.84 24.44
CA SER A 224 11.59 17.83 23.65
C SER A 224 10.18 17.38 23.29
N HIS A 225 9.83 16.11 23.53
CA HIS A 225 8.56 15.51 23.12
C HIS A 225 8.27 15.62 21.61
N HIS A 226 9.32 15.79 20.80
CA HIS A 226 9.24 15.82 19.35
C HIS A 226 9.44 14.43 18.75
N VAL A 227 8.71 14.14 17.68
CA VAL A 227 9.04 13.01 16.79
C VAL A 227 10.29 13.37 15.99
N THR A 228 11.36 12.61 16.13
CA THR A 228 12.60 12.82 15.37
C THR A 228 12.64 12.00 14.09
N HIS A 229 12.01 10.82 14.11
CA HIS A 229 12.02 9.88 12.99
C HIS A 229 10.76 9.01 12.98
N VAL A 230 10.33 8.61 11.78
CA VAL A 230 9.22 7.66 11.56
C VAL A 230 9.66 6.53 10.63
N PHE A 231 9.49 5.29 11.07
CA PHE A 231 9.70 4.07 10.27
C PHE A 231 8.38 3.51 9.80
N GLY A 232 8.24 3.32 8.49
CA GLY A 232 7.27 2.41 7.90
C GLY A 232 7.95 1.34 7.06
N GLN A 233 7.13 0.44 6.53
CA GLN A 233 7.57 -0.59 5.59
C GLN A 233 8.06 0.02 4.28
N ASP A 234 7.26 0.90 3.68
CA ASP A 234 7.57 1.45 2.35
C ASP A 234 8.03 2.91 2.38
N ILE A 235 7.85 3.61 3.50
CA ILE A 235 8.28 5.00 3.66
C ILE A 235 9.03 5.21 4.99
N GLU A 236 9.83 6.26 5.05
CA GLU A 236 10.40 6.79 6.29
C GLU A 236 10.42 8.33 6.25
N LEU A 237 10.41 8.94 7.43
CA LEU A 237 10.44 10.37 7.61
C LEU A 237 11.52 10.75 8.63
N ASP A 238 12.40 11.68 8.28
CA ASP A 238 13.19 12.44 9.26
C ASP A 238 12.50 13.77 9.52
N MET A 239 12.23 14.10 10.78
CA MET A 239 11.43 15.28 11.15
C MET A 239 12.27 16.32 11.90
N THR A 240 12.14 17.57 11.49
CA THR A 240 12.81 18.73 12.08
C THR A 240 11.77 19.78 12.45
N TYR A 241 11.75 20.20 13.70
CA TYR A 241 10.83 21.21 14.22
C TYR A 241 11.48 22.58 14.16
N LEU A 242 10.77 23.57 13.64
CA LEU A 242 11.29 24.90 13.49
C LEU A 242 11.21 25.69 14.79
N PRO A 243 12.31 26.33 15.24
CA PRO A 243 12.31 27.12 16.46
C PRO A 243 11.55 28.44 16.28
N THR A 244 11.51 28.98 15.05
CA THR A 244 10.78 30.20 14.69
C THR A 244 10.25 30.10 13.26
N ALA A 245 9.26 30.93 12.91
CA ALA A 245 8.78 31.02 11.53
C ALA A 245 9.84 31.55 10.54
N ALA A 246 10.87 32.24 11.02
CA ALA A 246 11.96 32.76 10.18
C ALA A 246 12.96 31.66 9.76
N ALA A 247 13.03 30.54 10.49
CA ALA A 247 13.92 29.42 10.17
C ALA A 247 13.59 28.71 8.84
N LEU A 248 12.42 28.99 8.25
CA LEU A 248 12.07 28.60 6.88
C LEU A 248 13.05 29.13 5.83
N GLU A 249 13.47 30.40 5.97
CA GLU A 249 14.38 31.05 5.03
C GLU A 249 15.77 30.43 5.09
N GLU A 250 16.22 30.02 6.28
CA GLU A 250 17.50 29.36 6.50
C GLU A 250 17.57 27.97 5.85
N MET A 251 16.44 27.28 5.73
CA MET A 251 16.34 25.98 5.04
C MET A 251 16.13 26.10 3.53
N ALA A 252 16.18 27.32 2.97
CA ALA A 252 15.96 27.60 1.56
C ALA A 252 14.63 27.06 1.00
N LEU A 253 13.60 26.92 1.87
CA LEU A 253 12.27 26.55 1.43
C LEU A 253 11.50 27.81 0.97
N PRO A 254 10.89 27.79 -0.22
CA PRO A 254 10.12 28.92 -0.71
C PRO A 254 8.93 29.28 0.19
N ARG A 255 8.76 30.56 0.52
CA ARG A 255 7.62 31.05 1.33
C ARG A 255 6.25 30.76 0.69
N TRP A 256 6.19 30.72 -0.63
CA TRP A 256 4.95 30.51 -1.39
C TRP A 256 4.40 29.08 -1.32
N LEU A 257 5.11 28.13 -0.70
CA LEU A 257 4.68 26.72 -0.62
C LEU A 257 3.31 26.54 0.06
N LEU A 258 2.93 27.42 0.98
CA LEU A 258 1.63 27.42 1.66
C LEU A 258 0.69 28.53 1.18
N ASP A 259 1.04 29.23 0.11
CA ASP A 259 0.10 30.16 -0.53
C ASP A 259 -0.89 29.37 -1.38
N VAL A 260 -2.12 29.91 -1.52
CA VAL A 260 -3.08 29.38 -2.49
C VAL A 260 -2.50 29.61 -3.90
N PRO A 261 -2.22 28.54 -4.66
CA PRO A 261 -1.60 28.69 -5.97
C PRO A 261 -2.55 29.40 -6.93
N ARG A 262 -1.96 30.20 -7.83
CA ARG A 262 -2.66 31.01 -8.82
C ARG A 262 -2.49 30.42 -10.20
N HIS A 263 -3.53 30.51 -11.02
CA HIS A 263 -3.49 30.00 -12.37
C HIS A 263 -2.50 30.81 -13.23
N PRO A 264 -1.59 30.14 -13.98
CA PRO A 264 -0.47 30.81 -14.67
C PRO A 264 -0.90 31.88 -15.68
N HIS A 265 -2.05 31.70 -16.33
CA HIS A 265 -2.51 32.60 -17.39
C HIS A 265 -3.46 33.70 -16.90
N THR A 266 -4.27 33.42 -15.89
CA THR A 266 -5.33 34.35 -15.43
C THR A 266 -4.95 35.05 -14.13
N ASN A 267 -3.94 34.55 -13.41
CA ASN A 267 -3.51 35.02 -12.09
C ASN A 267 -4.61 34.99 -11.01
N GLU A 268 -5.71 34.29 -11.31
CA GLU A 268 -6.82 34.06 -10.39
C GLU A 268 -6.48 32.91 -9.43
N THR A 269 -7.02 32.98 -8.21
CA THR A 269 -6.91 31.89 -7.23
C THR A 269 -7.80 30.74 -7.63
N LEU A 270 -7.26 29.51 -7.63
CA LEU A 270 -8.05 28.35 -7.96
C LEU A 270 -9.03 28.00 -6.81
N ALA A 271 -10.33 27.96 -7.12
CA ALA A 271 -11.39 27.69 -6.15
C ALA A 271 -11.63 26.19 -5.99
N CYS A 272 -10.76 25.51 -5.22
CA CYS A 272 -10.93 24.10 -4.89
C CYS A 272 -11.94 23.88 -3.77
N ARG A 273 -12.56 22.69 -3.75
CA ARG A 273 -13.51 22.28 -2.71
C ARG A 273 -12.77 21.93 -1.42
N ASP A 274 -13.39 22.25 -0.29
CA ASP A 274 -12.91 21.81 1.02
C ASP A 274 -12.89 20.29 1.12
N LEU A 275 -11.87 19.75 1.79
CA LEU A 275 -11.80 18.33 2.11
C LEU A 275 -12.98 17.94 3.02
N PRO A 276 -13.67 16.83 2.72
CA PRO A 276 -14.74 16.35 3.57
C PRO A 276 -14.17 15.94 4.95
N PRO A 277 -14.97 16.06 6.02
CA PRO A 277 -14.60 15.47 7.30
C PRO A 277 -14.36 13.97 7.11
N VAL A 278 -13.18 13.48 7.47
CA VAL A 278 -12.93 12.03 7.50
C VAL A 278 -13.74 11.41 8.63
N ASP A 279 -14.50 10.38 8.32
CA ASP A 279 -15.22 9.59 9.32
C ASP A 279 -14.21 8.78 10.15
N ALA A 280 -14.20 9.00 11.47
CA ALA A 280 -13.33 8.28 12.40
C ALA A 280 -13.61 6.77 12.39
N SER A 281 -14.77 6.31 11.90
CA SER A 281 -15.10 4.88 11.74
C SER A 281 -14.19 4.13 10.76
N LEU A 282 -13.46 4.83 9.87
CA LEU A 282 -12.45 4.24 8.99
C LEU A 282 -11.20 3.76 9.76
N SER A 283 -11.00 4.21 11.01
CA SER A 283 -9.91 3.76 11.88
C SER A 283 -10.17 2.40 12.55
N SER A 284 -11.43 1.93 12.60
CA SER A 284 -11.80 0.67 13.24
C SER A 284 -11.91 -0.53 12.28
N GLN A 285 -11.86 -0.31 10.96
CA GLN A 285 -11.83 -1.37 9.95
C GLN A 285 -10.40 -1.85 9.69
N THR A 286 -9.65 -2.15 10.75
CA THR A 286 -8.51 -3.05 10.62
C THR A 286 -9.05 -4.47 10.78
N ASP A 287 -9.43 -5.09 9.66
CA ASP A 287 -9.56 -6.56 9.64
C ASP A 287 -8.23 -7.15 10.11
N GLY A 288 -8.32 -8.08 11.05
CA GLY A 288 -7.24 -8.56 11.91
C GLY A 288 -5.91 -8.76 11.18
N HIS A 289 -5.07 -7.74 11.21
CA HIS A 289 -3.68 -7.92 10.81
C HIS A 289 -3.03 -8.87 11.80
N ARG A 290 -2.64 -10.00 11.23
CA ARG A 290 -1.87 -11.11 11.78
C ARG A 290 -0.46 -10.65 12.19
N GLY A 291 -0.39 -9.69 13.11
CA GLY A 291 0.83 -9.05 13.61
C GLY A 291 0.98 -9.10 15.13
N LEU A 292 0.13 -9.85 15.83
CA LEU A 292 0.33 -10.23 17.23
C LEU A 292 0.14 -11.74 17.34
N ARG A 293 1.23 -12.51 17.28
CA ARG A 293 1.32 -13.70 18.12
C ARG A 293 1.44 -13.20 19.56
N GLU A 294 0.30 -12.82 20.13
CA GLU A 294 0.17 -12.75 21.58
C GLU A 294 0.29 -14.20 22.04
N SER A 295 1.48 -14.56 22.51
CA SER A 295 1.66 -15.82 23.22
C SER A 295 0.73 -15.73 24.42
N THR A 296 -0.33 -16.52 24.42
CA THR A 296 -1.32 -16.56 25.47
C THR A 296 -0.60 -16.89 26.78
N ILE A 297 -0.32 -15.87 27.59
CA ILE A 297 0.01 -16.01 28.99
C ILE A 297 -1.13 -15.30 29.73
N GLY A 298 -1.83 -16.08 30.54
CA GLY A 298 -2.97 -15.63 31.31
C GLY A 298 -2.63 -14.47 32.24
N GLN A 299 -3.71 -13.85 32.72
CA GLN A 299 -3.72 -12.82 33.74
C GLN A 299 -2.73 -13.12 34.88
N ASP A 300 -2.08 -12.05 35.35
CA ASP A 300 -1.22 -11.95 36.53
C ASP A 300 0.21 -12.53 36.44
N GLU A 301 1.13 -11.79 35.78
CA GLU A 301 2.55 -11.70 36.14
C GLU A 301 3.23 -10.51 35.42
N PRO A 302 4.09 -9.71 36.09
CA PRO A 302 4.84 -8.64 35.43
C PRO A 302 6.02 -9.24 34.67
N THR A 303 5.76 -9.92 33.55
CA THR A 303 6.83 -10.42 32.70
C THR A 303 7.51 -9.25 32.00
N THR A 304 8.82 -9.13 32.21
CA THR A 304 9.82 -8.36 31.45
C THR A 304 9.95 -8.84 30.00
N ALA A 305 8.81 -9.14 29.35
CA ALA A 305 8.78 -9.44 27.93
C ALA A 305 9.03 -8.15 27.15
N HIS A 306 10.14 -8.10 26.40
CA HIS A 306 10.43 -6.99 25.51
C HIS A 306 9.26 -6.76 24.55
N ARG A 307 8.75 -5.54 24.50
CA ARG A 307 7.69 -5.16 23.55
C ARG A 307 8.34 -4.90 22.20
N ILE A 308 7.99 -5.70 21.19
CA ILE A 308 8.63 -5.64 19.88
C ILE A 308 7.59 -5.24 18.84
N ALA A 309 7.85 -4.16 18.10
CA ALA A 309 7.10 -3.83 16.89
C ALA A 309 7.69 -4.59 15.70
N THR A 310 6.84 -5.17 14.85
CA THR A 310 7.30 -5.81 13.61
C THR A 310 6.79 -5.05 12.40
N ILE A 311 7.70 -4.62 11.54
CA ILE A 311 7.42 -3.97 10.26
C ILE A 311 7.85 -4.91 9.12
N GLY A 312 7.12 -4.88 7.99
CA GLY A 312 7.50 -5.63 6.80
C GLY A 312 8.76 -5.08 6.10
N GLN A 313 9.29 -5.82 5.12
CA GLN A 313 10.33 -5.32 4.23
C GLN A 313 9.74 -4.51 3.06
N SER A 314 10.51 -3.56 2.54
CA SER A 314 10.12 -2.70 1.41
C SER A 314 10.20 -3.39 0.05
N HIS A 315 10.80 -4.58 -0.02
CA HIS A 315 10.90 -5.41 -1.22
C HIS A 315 10.16 -6.71 -1.02
N CYS A 316 9.70 -7.30 -2.12
CA CYS A 316 8.97 -8.55 -2.11
C CYS A 316 9.66 -9.60 -2.98
N GLY A 317 9.54 -10.85 -2.57
CA GLY A 317 10.01 -12.01 -3.31
C GLY A 317 8.84 -12.94 -3.57
N CYS A 318 9.04 -13.88 -4.48
CA CYS A 318 8.02 -14.86 -4.80
C CYS A 318 7.71 -15.77 -3.61
N LYS A 319 6.42 -15.94 -3.29
CA LYS A 319 5.91 -16.85 -2.27
C LYS A 319 5.38 -18.15 -2.85
N LEU A 320 5.18 -18.25 -4.17
CA LEU A 320 4.90 -19.53 -4.82
C LEU A 320 6.04 -20.53 -4.55
N PRO A 321 5.75 -21.83 -4.42
CA PRO A 321 6.76 -22.88 -4.25
C PRO A 321 7.80 -22.87 -5.37
N GLU A 322 7.39 -22.46 -6.57
CA GLU A 322 8.23 -22.32 -7.74
C GLU A 322 7.74 -21.17 -8.63
N LYS A 323 8.69 -20.54 -9.35
CA LYS A 323 8.37 -19.56 -10.38
C LYS A 323 7.68 -20.25 -11.56
N LYS A 324 6.72 -19.55 -12.17
CA LYS A 324 5.93 -20.04 -13.31
C LYS A 324 6.16 -19.12 -14.52
N PRO A 325 6.04 -19.61 -15.76
CA PRO A 325 5.92 -18.70 -16.90
C PRO A 325 4.60 -17.92 -16.73
N CYS A 326 4.62 -16.64 -17.07
CA CYS A 326 3.49 -15.75 -16.84
C CYS A 326 2.89 -15.28 -18.16
N LEU A 327 1.57 -15.37 -18.25
CA LEU A 327 0.79 -14.82 -19.35
C LEU A 327 -0.10 -13.70 -18.82
N PHE A 328 0.09 -12.50 -19.36
CA PHE A 328 -0.73 -11.33 -19.08
C PHE A 328 -1.72 -11.13 -20.23
N VAL A 329 -3.01 -11.19 -19.90
CA VAL A 329 -4.12 -11.08 -20.83
C VAL A 329 -4.85 -9.77 -20.61
N HIS A 330 -4.70 -8.85 -21.56
CA HIS A 330 -5.38 -7.56 -21.52
C HIS A 330 -6.90 -7.73 -21.73
N GLY A 331 -7.67 -6.71 -21.35
CA GLY A 331 -9.09 -6.60 -21.64
C GLY A 331 -9.37 -5.80 -22.91
N MET A 332 -10.50 -5.11 -22.96
CA MET A 332 -10.84 -4.28 -24.12
C MET A 332 -9.77 -3.18 -24.34
N GLY A 333 -9.31 -3.02 -25.57
CA GLY A 333 -8.46 -1.87 -25.95
C GLY A 333 -7.66 -2.02 -27.24
N GLU A 334 -7.50 -3.24 -27.77
CA GLU A 334 -6.66 -3.51 -28.94
C GLU A 334 -7.48 -3.81 -30.19
N LEU A 335 -7.21 -3.06 -31.27
CA LEU A 335 -7.88 -3.14 -32.57
C LEU A 335 -7.32 -4.23 -33.48
N PHE A 336 -6.05 -4.59 -33.28
CA PHE A 336 -5.34 -5.52 -34.15
C PHE A 336 -4.70 -6.61 -33.29
N ALA A 337 -4.86 -7.85 -33.71
CA ALA A 337 -4.17 -8.95 -33.08
C ALA A 337 -2.69 -8.95 -33.47
N HIS A 338 -1.80 -9.23 -32.52
CA HIS A 338 -0.36 -9.34 -32.71
C HIS A 338 0.20 -10.55 -31.96
N ASP A 339 1.43 -10.95 -32.32
CA ASP A 339 2.15 -12.01 -31.63
C ASP A 339 2.41 -11.64 -30.16
N LEU A 340 2.64 -12.66 -29.32
CA LEU A 340 3.01 -12.47 -27.92
C LEU A 340 4.26 -11.60 -27.80
N SER A 341 4.25 -10.64 -26.87
CA SER A 341 5.41 -9.77 -26.61
C SER A 341 5.96 -9.96 -25.20
N GLU A 342 7.20 -9.52 -24.96
CA GLU A 342 7.81 -9.52 -23.62
C GLU A 342 7.49 -8.23 -22.84
N THR A 343 6.96 -7.21 -23.51
CA THR A 343 6.59 -5.92 -22.93
C THR A 343 5.32 -5.40 -23.56
N PHE A 344 4.47 -4.74 -22.77
CA PHE A 344 3.30 -4.02 -23.27
C PHE A 344 3.05 -2.72 -22.48
N PRO A 345 3.94 -1.71 -22.60
CA PRO A 345 3.93 -0.55 -21.71
C PRO A 345 2.65 0.27 -21.76
N ARG A 346 2.00 0.36 -22.93
CA ARG A 346 0.76 1.12 -23.10
C ARG A 346 -0.39 0.59 -22.23
N TYR A 347 -0.47 -0.72 -22.03
CA TYR A 347 -1.57 -1.34 -21.28
C TYR A 347 -1.15 -1.71 -19.85
N TRP A 348 0.03 -2.29 -19.68
CA TRP A 348 0.50 -2.91 -18.43
C TRP A 348 1.66 -2.17 -17.77
N GLY A 349 2.11 -1.05 -18.35
CA GLY A 349 3.30 -0.34 -17.87
C GLY A 349 4.55 -1.24 -17.84
N ASP A 350 5.31 -1.15 -16.76
CA ASP A 350 6.54 -1.92 -16.56
C ASP A 350 6.36 -3.13 -15.62
N VAL A 351 5.16 -3.68 -15.47
CA VAL A 351 4.86 -4.81 -14.57
C VAL A 351 5.74 -6.04 -14.79
N HIS A 352 6.27 -6.24 -16.00
CA HIS A 352 7.24 -7.31 -16.29
C HIS A 352 8.53 -7.22 -15.42
N ARG A 353 8.84 -6.05 -14.85
CA ARG A 353 9.94 -5.83 -13.89
C ARG A 353 9.53 -6.03 -12.42
N HIS A 354 8.24 -6.19 -12.19
CA HIS A 354 7.58 -6.24 -10.88
C HIS A 354 6.80 -7.56 -10.69
N ALA A 355 7.25 -8.63 -11.33
CA ALA A 355 6.60 -9.94 -11.30
C ALA A 355 7.56 -11.01 -10.74
N PRO A 356 7.85 -11.00 -9.42
CA PRO A 356 8.90 -11.82 -8.83
C PRO A 356 8.67 -13.33 -8.96
N CYS A 357 7.42 -13.76 -9.10
CA CYS A 357 7.02 -15.14 -9.34
C CYS A 357 7.06 -15.60 -10.79
N CYS A 358 7.38 -14.70 -11.73
CA CYS A 358 7.51 -15.04 -13.13
C CYS A 358 8.92 -15.54 -13.45
N SER A 359 9.00 -16.69 -14.11
CA SER A 359 10.23 -17.19 -14.74
C SER A 359 10.44 -16.58 -16.13
N SER A 360 9.33 -16.27 -16.81
CA SER A 360 9.24 -15.51 -18.06
C SER A 360 7.93 -14.72 -18.06
N VAL A 361 7.85 -13.64 -18.85
CA VAL A 361 6.65 -12.82 -18.98
C VAL A 361 6.28 -12.72 -20.46
N ARG A 362 5.01 -12.95 -20.77
CA ARG A 362 4.41 -12.79 -22.10
C ARG A 362 3.10 -12.02 -21.99
N PHE A 363 2.87 -11.13 -22.95
CA PHE A 363 1.65 -10.35 -23.06
C PHE A 363 0.89 -10.75 -24.32
N THR A 364 -0.42 -10.91 -24.21
CA THR A 364 -1.29 -11.10 -25.38
C THR A 364 -1.60 -9.77 -26.07
N HIS A 365 -1.95 -9.86 -27.35
CA HIS A 365 -2.45 -8.74 -28.16
C HIS A 365 -3.61 -9.28 -29.01
N PHE A 366 -4.80 -9.30 -28.42
CA PHE A 366 -6.01 -9.81 -29.05
C PHE A 366 -6.84 -8.65 -29.60
N ASP A 367 -7.43 -8.83 -30.79
CA ASP A 367 -8.49 -7.92 -31.23
C ASP A 367 -9.71 -8.11 -30.31
N THR A 368 -9.87 -7.16 -29.39
CA THR A 368 -10.89 -7.09 -28.33
C THR A 368 -11.81 -5.90 -28.51
N ILE A 369 -11.59 -5.11 -29.57
CA ILE A 369 -12.50 -4.07 -30.00
C ILE A 369 -13.52 -4.64 -30.97
N ASN A 370 -13.09 -5.30 -32.04
CA ASN A 370 -14.01 -5.77 -33.07
C ASN A 370 -14.68 -7.09 -32.72
N ARG A 371 -14.17 -7.81 -31.70
CA ARG A 371 -14.68 -9.12 -31.28
C ARG A 371 -15.12 -9.08 -29.83
N GLY A 372 -16.36 -9.52 -29.59
CA GLY A 372 -16.87 -9.74 -28.25
C GLY A 372 -16.22 -10.95 -27.56
N TRP A 373 -16.31 -11.01 -26.25
CA TRP A 373 -15.66 -12.07 -25.45
C TRP A 373 -16.24 -13.48 -25.69
N THR A 374 -17.46 -13.57 -26.22
CA THR A 374 -18.10 -14.82 -26.66
C THR A 374 -17.61 -15.31 -28.04
N ASN A 375 -16.74 -14.56 -28.72
CA ASN A 375 -16.23 -14.93 -30.04
C ASN A 375 -15.36 -16.22 -29.98
N PRO A 376 -15.71 -17.28 -30.75
CA PRO A 376 -15.01 -18.56 -30.67
C PRO A 376 -13.53 -18.51 -31.12
N ALA A 377 -13.16 -17.63 -32.04
CA ALA A 377 -11.78 -17.48 -32.48
C ALA A 377 -10.93 -16.78 -31.42
N LEU A 378 -11.47 -15.75 -30.78
CA LEU A 378 -10.82 -15.08 -29.65
C LEU A 378 -10.58 -16.05 -28.46
N GLN A 379 -11.56 -16.91 -28.16
CA GLN A 379 -11.40 -17.96 -27.14
C GLN A 379 -10.32 -18.99 -27.50
N GLN A 380 -10.21 -19.34 -28.79
CA GLN A 380 -9.15 -20.25 -29.25
C GLN A 380 -7.77 -19.59 -29.16
N GLU A 381 -7.63 -18.33 -29.59
CA GLU A 381 -6.38 -17.56 -29.47
C GLU A 381 -5.92 -17.44 -28.02
N PHE A 382 -6.85 -17.25 -27.08
CA PHE A 382 -6.56 -17.30 -25.66
C PHE A 382 -5.98 -18.66 -25.23
N CYS A 383 -6.63 -19.77 -25.61
CA CYS A 383 -6.15 -21.10 -25.28
C CYS A 383 -4.79 -21.40 -25.90
N ASP A 384 -4.58 -21.02 -27.16
CA ASP A 384 -3.32 -21.22 -27.87
C ASP A 384 -2.18 -20.45 -27.18
N ALA A 385 -2.42 -19.20 -26.77
CA ALA A 385 -1.47 -18.40 -25.99
C ALA A 385 -1.18 -19.01 -24.61
N ALA A 386 -2.21 -19.47 -23.90
CA ALA A 386 -2.07 -20.09 -22.58
C ALA A 386 -1.24 -21.37 -22.65
N VAL A 387 -1.43 -22.20 -23.68
CA VAL A 387 -0.66 -23.43 -23.90
C VAL A 387 0.77 -23.12 -24.35
N ALA A 388 0.96 -22.13 -25.22
CA ALA A 388 2.28 -21.74 -25.69
C ALA A 388 3.20 -21.24 -24.57
N VAL A 389 2.62 -20.66 -23.51
CA VAL A 389 3.37 -20.12 -22.36
C VAL A 389 3.41 -21.07 -21.18
N GLY A 390 2.30 -21.74 -20.87
CA GLY A 390 2.10 -22.54 -19.66
C GLY A 390 2.54 -23.99 -19.74
N ASP A 391 3.22 -24.38 -20.83
CA ASP A 391 3.42 -25.76 -21.25
C ASP A 391 2.10 -26.55 -21.43
N ARG A 392 2.13 -27.53 -22.33
CA ARG A 392 1.03 -28.50 -22.45
C ARG A 392 1.23 -29.59 -21.41
N THR A 393 0.19 -29.88 -20.63
CA THR A 393 0.16 -31.11 -19.82
C THR A 393 -0.59 -32.19 -20.58
N ASP A 394 0.07 -33.32 -20.78
CA ASP A 394 -0.54 -34.54 -21.28
C ASP A 394 -1.16 -35.26 -20.06
N ASP A 395 -2.28 -34.77 -19.54
CA ASP A 395 -3.07 -35.57 -18.59
C ASP A 395 -3.64 -36.75 -19.39
N ASP A 396 -3.09 -37.93 -19.15
CA ASP A 396 -3.15 -39.18 -19.93
C ASP A 396 -4.54 -39.85 -19.91
N ARG A 397 -5.62 -39.06 -19.91
CA ARG A 397 -6.95 -39.55 -20.24
C ARG A 397 -6.97 -39.79 -21.74
N GLN A 398 -6.62 -41.02 -22.09
CA GLN A 398 -6.40 -41.59 -23.43
C GLN A 398 -7.50 -41.37 -24.49
N ASN A 399 -8.51 -40.52 -24.24
CA ASN A 399 -9.66 -40.29 -25.12
C ASN A 399 -10.16 -38.83 -25.12
N ASP A 400 -9.38 -37.88 -24.59
CA ASP A 400 -9.79 -36.47 -24.47
C ASP A 400 -8.88 -35.57 -25.33
N THR A 401 -9.44 -34.95 -26.38
CA THR A 401 -8.69 -34.10 -27.32
C THR A 401 -8.55 -32.65 -26.83
N THR A 402 -9.16 -32.28 -25.70
CA THR A 402 -9.07 -30.91 -25.17
C THR A 402 -7.71 -30.66 -24.55
N THR A 403 -6.99 -29.66 -25.04
CA THR A 403 -5.67 -29.27 -24.52
C THR A 403 -5.75 -28.79 -23.07
N THR A 404 -4.87 -29.30 -22.22
CA THR A 404 -4.74 -28.87 -20.81
C THR A 404 -3.56 -27.92 -20.65
N VAL A 405 -3.86 -26.70 -20.18
CA VAL A 405 -2.86 -25.69 -19.80
C VAL A 405 -2.20 -26.12 -18.50
N GLY A 406 -0.88 -26.26 -18.55
CA GLY A 406 -0.06 -26.75 -17.45
C GLY A 406 0.33 -25.68 -16.43
N LYS A 407 1.63 -25.53 -16.24
CA LYS A 407 2.30 -24.65 -15.29
C LYS A 407 2.24 -23.21 -15.78
N LEU A 408 1.26 -22.44 -15.30
CA LEU A 408 1.05 -21.06 -15.74
C LEU A 408 0.68 -20.14 -14.57
N LEU A 409 1.25 -18.94 -14.52
CA LEU A 409 0.68 -17.84 -13.75
C LEU A 409 -0.05 -16.93 -14.74
N LEU A 410 -1.37 -16.97 -14.68
CA LEU A 410 -2.26 -16.29 -15.61
C LEU A 410 -2.80 -15.02 -14.95
N VAL A 411 -2.45 -13.86 -15.49
CA VAL A 411 -2.92 -12.54 -15.03
C VAL A 411 -3.90 -11.99 -16.06
N VAL A 412 -5.13 -11.74 -15.66
CA VAL A 412 -6.22 -11.43 -16.59
C VAL A 412 -6.95 -10.17 -16.17
N HIS A 413 -7.03 -9.20 -17.06
CA HIS A 413 -7.65 -7.90 -16.78
C HIS A 413 -8.94 -7.69 -17.58
N SER A 414 -9.94 -7.07 -16.94
CA SER A 414 -11.16 -6.56 -17.57
C SER A 414 -11.83 -7.65 -18.44
N MET A 415 -12.23 -7.34 -19.67
CA MET A 415 -12.84 -8.28 -20.63
C MET A 415 -12.06 -9.59 -20.81
N GLY A 416 -10.74 -9.61 -20.58
CA GLY A 416 -9.93 -10.83 -20.64
C GLY A 416 -10.46 -11.93 -19.71
N ASN A 417 -11.06 -11.57 -18.56
CA ASN A 417 -11.59 -12.54 -17.61
C ASN A 417 -12.76 -13.32 -18.19
N LEU A 418 -13.61 -12.63 -18.95
CA LEU A 418 -14.72 -13.24 -19.67
C LEU A 418 -14.22 -14.09 -20.84
N VAL A 419 -13.20 -13.63 -21.58
CA VAL A 419 -12.57 -14.42 -22.65
C VAL A 419 -12.02 -15.75 -22.10
N ALA A 420 -11.29 -15.69 -20.99
CA ALA A 420 -10.76 -16.87 -20.32
C ALA A 420 -11.89 -17.81 -19.84
N GLY A 421 -12.91 -17.26 -19.17
CA GLY A 421 -14.05 -18.04 -18.69
C GLY A 421 -14.85 -18.70 -19.81
N ALA A 422 -15.08 -17.98 -20.92
CA ALA A 422 -15.80 -18.49 -22.07
C ALA A 422 -15.02 -19.57 -22.82
N ALA A 423 -13.68 -19.44 -22.90
CA ALA A 423 -12.84 -20.45 -23.53
C ALA A 423 -12.87 -21.78 -22.76
N LEU A 424 -12.82 -21.72 -21.42
CA LEU A 424 -12.98 -22.89 -20.57
C LEU A 424 -14.39 -23.48 -20.65
N ALA A 425 -15.43 -22.64 -20.58
CA ALA A 425 -16.83 -23.05 -20.66
C ALA A 425 -17.14 -23.77 -21.96
N SER A 426 -16.57 -23.28 -23.06
CA SER A 426 -16.70 -23.85 -24.41
C SER A 426 -15.75 -25.04 -24.65
N LYS A 427 -15.01 -25.47 -23.63
CA LYS A 427 -14.05 -26.59 -23.69
C LYS A 427 -12.97 -26.44 -24.77
N ARG A 428 -12.60 -25.20 -25.11
CA ARG A 428 -11.50 -24.89 -26.03
C ARG A 428 -10.15 -25.32 -25.45
N CYS A 429 -10.02 -25.15 -24.14
CA CYS A 429 -8.95 -25.71 -23.32
C CYS A 429 -9.48 -25.96 -21.91
N ARG A 430 -8.66 -26.57 -21.05
CA ARG A 430 -8.90 -26.67 -19.61
C ARG A 430 -7.64 -26.30 -18.83
N PHE A 431 -7.79 -25.96 -17.56
CA PHE A 431 -6.67 -25.69 -16.67
C PHE A 431 -6.33 -26.92 -15.83
N SER A 432 -5.03 -27.18 -15.70
CA SER A 432 -4.52 -28.06 -14.65
C SER A 432 -4.62 -27.36 -13.29
N ARG A 433 -4.32 -28.10 -12.20
CA ARG A 433 -4.19 -27.52 -10.86
C ARG A 433 -2.96 -26.62 -10.70
N ASP A 434 -2.07 -26.61 -11.69
CA ASP A 434 -0.81 -25.89 -11.64
C ASP A 434 -0.90 -24.47 -12.23
N VAL A 435 -2.12 -24.06 -12.60
CA VAL A 435 -2.46 -22.68 -12.98
C VAL A 435 -2.72 -21.84 -11.74
N THR A 436 -2.00 -20.73 -11.60
CA THR A 436 -2.28 -19.66 -10.65
C THR A 436 -3.02 -18.55 -11.38
N TYR A 437 -4.29 -18.33 -11.06
CA TYR A 437 -5.15 -17.35 -11.74
C TYR A 437 -5.28 -16.05 -10.92
N VAL A 438 -4.94 -14.92 -11.54
CA VAL A 438 -5.05 -13.56 -10.98
C VAL A 438 -6.07 -12.77 -11.79
N GLN A 439 -7.23 -12.51 -11.18
CA GLN A 439 -8.33 -11.73 -11.76
C GLN A 439 -8.19 -10.24 -11.44
N LEU A 440 -8.31 -9.36 -12.43
CA LEU A 440 -8.22 -7.91 -12.24
C LEU A 440 -9.42 -7.22 -12.92
N GLY A 441 -10.29 -6.57 -12.16
CA GLY A 441 -11.33 -5.68 -12.70
C GLY A 441 -12.27 -6.31 -13.75
N GLY A 442 -12.54 -7.62 -13.68
CA GLY A 442 -13.34 -8.32 -14.70
C GLY A 442 -14.81 -7.90 -14.67
N PRO A 443 -15.45 -7.49 -15.79
CA PRO A 443 -16.87 -7.18 -15.82
C PRO A 443 -17.72 -8.46 -15.84
N MET A 444 -17.70 -9.24 -14.76
CA MET A 444 -18.30 -10.59 -14.73
C MET A 444 -19.83 -10.58 -14.83
N LYS A 445 -20.47 -9.42 -14.69
CA LYS A 445 -21.90 -9.15 -14.96
C LYS A 445 -22.11 -8.05 -15.99
N GLY A 446 -21.08 -7.75 -16.78
CA GLY A 446 -21.03 -6.60 -17.68
C GLY A 446 -20.66 -5.28 -16.98
N SER A 447 -20.83 -4.17 -17.70
CA SER A 447 -20.36 -2.85 -17.32
C SER A 447 -21.35 -1.76 -17.77
N MET A 448 -21.76 -0.90 -16.83
CA MET A 448 -22.55 0.28 -17.18
C MET A 448 -21.78 1.27 -18.07
N ALA A 449 -20.45 1.25 -18.08
CA ALA A 449 -19.66 2.05 -19.02
C ALA A 449 -19.85 1.58 -20.48
N ALA A 450 -20.11 0.29 -20.71
CA ALA A 450 -20.49 -0.20 -22.03
C ALA A 450 -21.88 0.29 -22.45
N ASN A 451 -22.84 0.34 -21.51
CA ASN A 451 -24.15 0.95 -21.75
C ASN A 451 -24.03 2.44 -22.06
N LEU A 452 -23.20 3.17 -21.31
CA LEU A 452 -22.90 4.58 -21.59
C LEU A 452 -22.35 4.75 -23.01
N PHE A 453 -21.36 3.96 -23.41
CA PHE A 453 -20.80 4.00 -24.76
C PHE A 453 -21.86 3.74 -25.83
N GLN A 454 -22.70 2.71 -25.65
CA GLN A 454 -23.81 2.42 -26.56
C GLN A 454 -24.76 3.61 -26.69
N SER A 455 -25.17 4.20 -25.56
CA SER A 455 -26.07 5.35 -25.53
C SER A 455 -25.47 6.59 -26.20
N MET A 456 -24.17 6.85 -26.02
CA MET A 456 -23.46 7.94 -26.68
C MET A 456 -23.50 7.79 -28.20
N CYS A 457 -23.24 6.59 -28.73
CA CYS A 457 -23.30 6.36 -30.17
C CYS A 457 -24.71 6.49 -30.76
N VAL A 458 -25.75 6.12 -30.00
CA VAL A 458 -27.15 6.29 -30.43
C VAL A 458 -27.57 7.76 -30.40
N ASN A 459 -27.20 8.51 -29.36
CA ASN A 459 -27.72 9.85 -29.10
C ASN A 459 -26.88 10.98 -29.73
N HIS A 460 -25.56 10.80 -29.89
CA HIS A 460 -24.64 11.86 -30.32
C HIS A 460 -23.88 11.53 -31.62
N GLY A 461 -23.93 10.28 -32.10
CA GLY A 461 -23.24 9.85 -33.31
C GLY A 461 -21.73 10.10 -33.29
N TRP A 462 -21.12 10.35 -34.45
CA TRP A 462 -19.68 10.61 -34.60
C TRP A 462 -19.17 11.86 -33.84
N ASN A 463 -20.06 12.75 -33.37
CA ASN A 463 -19.68 13.96 -32.64
C ASN A 463 -19.38 13.71 -31.15
N ALA A 464 -19.61 12.50 -30.63
CA ALA A 464 -19.31 12.14 -29.23
C ALA A 464 -17.80 12.15 -28.91
N ALA A 465 -16.95 11.94 -29.93
CA ALA A 465 -15.49 11.82 -29.77
C ALA A 465 -14.78 13.13 -29.37
N VAL A 466 -15.43 14.28 -29.60
CA VAL A 466 -14.83 15.62 -29.39
C VAL A 466 -14.99 16.10 -27.94
N GLU A 467 -15.93 15.53 -27.18
CA GLU A 467 -16.20 15.94 -25.78
C GLU A 467 -15.57 15.01 -24.73
N TYR A 468 -15.17 13.78 -25.08
CA TYR A 468 -14.74 12.77 -24.09
C TYR A 468 -13.33 12.21 -24.36
N PRO A 469 -12.38 12.34 -23.41
CA PRO A 469 -10.94 12.07 -23.62
C PRO A 469 -10.55 10.59 -23.77
N LEU A 470 -11.47 9.64 -23.65
CA LEU A 470 -11.20 8.25 -24.05
C LEU A 470 -11.27 8.17 -25.57
N THR A 471 -10.10 8.23 -26.20
CA THR A 471 -9.86 8.05 -27.65
C THR A 471 -10.47 6.79 -28.27
N PHE A 472 -11.01 5.88 -27.46
CA PHE A 472 -11.77 4.71 -27.91
C PHE A 472 -13.24 5.02 -28.28
N PHE A 473 -13.82 6.12 -27.79
CA PHE A 473 -15.25 6.42 -27.92
C PHE A 473 -15.64 7.02 -29.29
N GLY A 474 -14.67 7.23 -30.19
CA GLY A 474 -14.91 7.76 -31.53
C GLY A 474 -15.34 6.75 -32.59
N ILE A 475 -15.59 5.49 -32.22
CA ILE A 475 -15.99 4.43 -33.14
C ILE A 475 -17.50 4.18 -32.98
N CYS A 476 -18.32 4.86 -33.79
CA CYS A 476 -19.76 4.60 -33.89
C CYS A 476 -20.12 4.03 -35.28
N PRO A 477 -20.99 3.00 -35.36
CA PRO A 477 -21.69 2.33 -34.26
C PRO A 477 -20.73 1.52 -33.36
N PRO A 478 -21.14 1.21 -32.10
CA PRO A 478 -20.30 0.47 -31.18
C PRO A 478 -19.82 -0.86 -31.77
N PRO A 479 -18.51 -1.16 -31.75
CA PRO A 479 -18.00 -2.47 -32.11
C PRO A 479 -18.50 -3.59 -31.20
N GLN A 480 -18.33 -4.85 -31.61
CA GLN A 480 -18.84 -6.01 -30.87
C GLN A 480 -18.16 -6.20 -29.50
N GLY A 481 -16.91 -5.80 -29.33
CA GLY A 481 -16.21 -5.86 -28.04
C GLY A 481 -16.99 -5.14 -26.94
N PRO A 482 -17.19 -3.82 -27.05
CA PRO A 482 -18.02 -3.06 -26.11
C PRO A 482 -19.46 -3.54 -26.00
N LEU A 483 -20.11 -3.90 -27.11
CA LEU A 483 -21.50 -4.39 -27.07
C LEU A 483 -21.65 -5.71 -26.30
N SER A 484 -20.63 -6.57 -26.32
CA SER A 484 -20.66 -7.81 -25.53
C SER A 484 -20.50 -7.57 -24.02
N LEU A 485 -20.26 -6.34 -23.58
CA LEU A 485 -20.03 -6.00 -22.16
C LEU A 485 -21.18 -5.24 -21.52
N LEU A 486 -22.35 -5.18 -22.17
CA LEU A 486 -23.52 -4.54 -21.58
C LEU A 486 -23.85 -5.19 -20.23
N TYR A 487 -24.28 -4.35 -19.30
CA TYR A 487 -24.58 -4.76 -17.94
C TYR A 487 -25.80 -5.69 -17.90
N GLU A 488 -25.72 -6.80 -17.17
CA GLU A 488 -26.72 -7.88 -17.21
C GLU A 488 -28.16 -7.37 -17.00
N SER A 489 -28.37 -6.44 -16.06
CA SER A 489 -29.70 -5.92 -15.72
C SER A 489 -30.30 -4.98 -16.75
N THR A 490 -29.55 -4.65 -17.80
CA THR A 490 -30.00 -3.81 -18.93
C THR A 490 -30.36 -4.61 -20.16
N LEU A 491 -30.06 -5.91 -20.14
CA LEU A 491 -30.41 -6.85 -21.20
C LEU A 491 -31.86 -7.32 -21.04
N SER A 492 -32.41 -7.93 -22.09
CA SER A 492 -33.70 -8.61 -22.00
C SER A 492 -33.56 -9.87 -21.14
N ASP A 493 -34.60 -10.24 -20.38
CA ASP A 493 -34.52 -11.38 -19.45
C ASP A 493 -34.17 -12.72 -20.13
N ASP A 494 -34.45 -12.85 -21.44
CA ASP A 494 -34.14 -14.03 -22.26
C ASP A 494 -32.84 -13.91 -23.07
N ASP A 495 -32.05 -12.85 -22.84
CA ASP A 495 -30.78 -12.64 -23.52
C ASP A 495 -29.76 -13.71 -23.12
N ALA A 496 -29.20 -14.39 -24.12
CA ALA A 496 -28.24 -15.47 -23.93
C ALA A 496 -26.96 -15.01 -23.21
N GLU A 497 -26.62 -13.72 -23.28
CA GLU A 497 -25.44 -13.16 -22.64
C GLU A 497 -25.53 -13.24 -21.10
N ILE A 498 -26.73 -13.13 -20.51
CA ILE A 498 -26.95 -13.29 -19.07
C ILE A 498 -26.49 -14.68 -18.62
N GLY A 499 -26.94 -15.72 -19.34
CA GLY A 499 -26.52 -17.10 -19.08
C GLY A 499 -25.03 -17.31 -19.32
N ALA A 500 -24.44 -16.63 -20.32
CA ALA A 500 -23.02 -16.70 -20.60
C ALA A 500 -22.17 -16.13 -19.46
N TYR A 501 -22.57 -15.00 -18.87
CA TYR A 501 -21.91 -14.43 -17.68
C TYR A 501 -21.89 -15.42 -16.52
N GLU A 502 -23.04 -16.01 -16.18
CA GLU A 502 -23.14 -16.99 -15.09
C GLU A 502 -22.23 -18.21 -15.33
N VAL A 503 -22.18 -18.69 -16.56
CA VAL A 503 -21.33 -19.83 -16.93
C VAL A 503 -19.85 -19.46 -16.82
N ALA A 504 -19.44 -18.28 -17.30
CA ALA A 504 -18.07 -17.81 -17.19
C ALA A 504 -17.64 -17.69 -15.71
N GLN A 505 -18.48 -17.07 -14.87
CA GLN A 505 -18.28 -16.95 -13.41
C GLN A 505 -18.05 -18.32 -12.75
N ARG A 506 -18.98 -19.27 -12.93
CA ARG A 506 -18.89 -20.61 -12.33
C ARG A 506 -17.67 -21.39 -12.82
N THR A 507 -17.25 -21.16 -14.07
CA THR A 507 -16.14 -21.89 -14.69
C THR A 507 -14.79 -21.44 -14.15
N ILE A 508 -14.58 -20.13 -13.96
CA ILE A 508 -13.29 -19.61 -13.48
C ILE A 508 -13.14 -19.63 -11.97
N ALA A 509 -14.24 -19.50 -11.21
CA ALA A 509 -14.22 -19.36 -9.75
C ALA A 509 -13.34 -20.40 -9.03
N PRO A 510 -13.33 -21.71 -9.40
CA PRO A 510 -12.48 -22.70 -8.74
C PRO A 510 -10.97 -22.50 -8.95
N TYR A 511 -10.57 -21.72 -9.95
CA TYR A 511 -9.16 -21.47 -10.30
C TYR A 511 -8.64 -20.14 -9.77
N VAL A 512 -9.53 -19.20 -9.40
CA VAL A 512 -9.15 -17.86 -8.91
C VAL A 512 -8.38 -17.99 -7.60
N THR A 513 -7.06 -17.83 -7.69
CA THR A 513 -6.18 -17.75 -6.52
C THR A 513 -6.14 -16.35 -5.92
N LYS A 514 -6.29 -15.32 -6.76
CA LYS A 514 -6.31 -13.91 -6.34
C LYS A 514 -7.24 -13.10 -7.23
N ALA A 515 -7.85 -12.07 -6.66
CA ALA A 515 -8.65 -11.11 -7.40
C ALA A 515 -8.44 -9.70 -6.88
N ALA A 516 -8.42 -8.69 -7.75
CA ALA A 516 -8.49 -7.30 -7.36
C ALA A 516 -9.67 -6.60 -8.05
N CYS A 517 -10.52 -5.96 -7.25
CA CYS A 517 -11.69 -5.21 -7.71
C CYS A 517 -11.61 -3.77 -7.22
N GLY A 518 -11.36 -2.84 -8.14
CA GLY A 518 -11.24 -1.41 -7.85
C GLY A 518 -12.56 -0.79 -7.40
N THR A 519 -12.48 0.21 -6.53
CA THR A 519 -13.66 0.86 -5.93
C THR A 519 -13.64 2.38 -6.04
N SER A 520 -12.75 2.96 -6.85
CA SER A 520 -12.72 4.41 -7.08
C SER A 520 -12.37 4.74 -8.53
N GLY A 521 -13.25 5.45 -9.23
CA GLY A 521 -12.98 5.98 -10.57
C GLY A 521 -11.82 6.99 -10.60
N VAL A 522 -11.64 7.77 -9.53
CA VAL A 522 -10.47 8.64 -9.35
C VAL A 522 -9.18 7.82 -9.23
N GLY A 523 -9.16 6.82 -8.35
CA GLY A 523 -8.02 5.94 -8.15
C GLY A 523 -6.72 6.63 -7.70
N LEU A 524 -5.57 6.15 -8.19
CA LEU A 524 -4.24 6.71 -7.94
C LEU A 524 -4.01 8.01 -8.73
N LEU A 525 -3.28 8.97 -8.15
CA LEU A 525 -2.97 10.25 -8.78
C LEU A 525 -2.24 10.03 -10.12
N SER A 526 -2.98 10.19 -11.21
CA SER A 526 -2.53 9.93 -12.58
C SER A 526 -3.39 10.71 -13.57
N LEU A 527 -2.97 10.75 -14.84
CA LEU A 527 -3.81 11.30 -15.91
C LEU A 527 -5.09 10.47 -16.14
N ASP A 528 -5.05 9.18 -15.78
CA ASP A 528 -6.19 8.28 -15.88
C ASP A 528 -7.31 8.66 -14.89
N SER A 529 -6.98 9.26 -13.74
CA SER A 529 -7.95 9.63 -12.70
C SER A 529 -9.11 10.46 -13.21
N VAL A 530 -8.82 11.55 -13.93
CA VAL A 530 -9.84 12.48 -14.43
C VAL A 530 -10.79 11.77 -15.39
N VAL A 531 -10.24 10.88 -16.21
CA VAL A 531 -10.96 10.20 -17.26
C VAL A 531 -11.88 9.13 -16.68
N PHE A 532 -11.36 8.25 -15.83
CA PHE A 532 -12.16 7.17 -15.24
C PHE A 532 -13.17 7.67 -14.21
N ASP A 533 -12.88 8.77 -13.50
CA ASP A 533 -13.85 9.41 -12.62
C ASP A 533 -15.05 9.95 -13.40
N LEU A 534 -14.80 10.68 -14.49
CA LEU A 534 -15.86 11.19 -15.36
C LEU A 534 -16.71 10.06 -15.95
N VAL A 535 -16.08 9.01 -16.45
CA VAL A 535 -16.79 7.85 -17.02
C VAL A 535 -17.61 7.14 -15.95
N GLY A 536 -17.04 6.89 -14.77
CA GLY A 536 -17.76 6.26 -13.67
C GLY A 536 -18.99 7.06 -13.23
N HIS A 537 -18.85 8.40 -13.18
CA HIS A 537 -19.94 9.31 -12.88
C HIS A 537 -21.06 9.27 -13.92
N LEU A 538 -20.72 9.27 -15.21
CA LEU A 538 -21.70 9.26 -16.30
C LEU A 538 -22.35 7.90 -16.52
N ALA A 539 -21.60 6.82 -16.28
CA ALA A 539 -22.10 5.45 -16.43
C ALA A 539 -23.15 5.09 -15.37
N ASN A 540 -23.19 5.83 -14.24
CA ASN A 540 -24.16 5.62 -13.16
C ASN A 540 -24.17 4.17 -12.65
N HIS A 541 -22.98 3.66 -12.32
CA HIS A 541 -22.82 2.33 -11.73
C HIS A 541 -23.66 2.13 -10.46
N PRO A 542 -24.13 0.91 -10.17
CA PRO A 542 -25.01 0.61 -9.02
C PRO A 542 -24.31 0.73 -7.65
N GLY A 543 -22.99 0.88 -7.61
CA GLY A 543 -22.22 0.99 -6.38
C GLY A 543 -20.79 1.47 -6.61
N LEU A 544 -19.92 1.18 -5.63
CA LEU A 544 -18.49 1.44 -5.74
C LEU A 544 -17.93 0.83 -7.04
N ASN A 545 -17.13 1.60 -7.78
CA ASN A 545 -16.65 1.23 -9.09
C ASN A 545 -15.27 1.81 -9.37
N ASP A 546 -14.55 1.19 -10.29
CA ASP A 546 -13.22 1.61 -10.73
C ASP A 546 -13.26 2.61 -11.92
N GLY A 547 -14.43 3.18 -12.20
CA GLY A 547 -14.71 4.02 -13.36
C GLY A 547 -15.24 3.27 -14.59
N VAL A 548 -15.06 1.94 -14.67
CA VAL A 548 -15.54 1.11 -15.79
C VAL A 548 -16.39 -0.06 -15.30
N VAL A 549 -16.04 -0.67 -14.17
CA VAL A 549 -16.68 -1.85 -13.63
C VAL A 549 -16.99 -1.59 -12.16
N ASP A 550 -18.23 -1.88 -11.76
CA ASP A 550 -18.59 -1.83 -10.34
C ASP A 550 -18.12 -3.08 -9.61
N PHE A 551 -17.96 -2.94 -8.30
CA PHE A 551 -17.51 -3.99 -7.42
C PHE A 551 -18.42 -5.23 -7.47
N GLY A 552 -19.73 -5.07 -7.64
CA GLY A 552 -20.68 -6.18 -7.72
C GLY A 552 -20.47 -7.02 -8.98
N SER A 553 -20.25 -6.38 -10.12
CA SER A 553 -19.85 -7.04 -11.35
C SER A 553 -18.46 -7.68 -11.22
N CYS A 554 -17.48 -7.00 -10.65
CA CYS A 554 -16.12 -7.53 -10.51
C CYS A 554 -16.00 -8.76 -9.60
N ALA A 555 -16.69 -8.75 -8.47
CA ALA A 555 -16.66 -9.83 -7.49
C ALA A 555 -17.58 -11.01 -7.85
N ALA A 556 -18.38 -10.92 -8.93
CA ALA A 556 -19.35 -11.96 -9.24
C ALA A 556 -18.67 -13.32 -9.54
N GLY A 557 -19.25 -14.39 -9.01
CA GLY A 557 -18.65 -15.73 -8.99
C GLY A 557 -17.71 -15.99 -7.82
N LEU A 558 -17.33 -14.96 -7.05
CA LEU A 558 -16.52 -15.04 -5.84
C LEU A 558 -17.35 -14.59 -4.63
N ASP A 559 -16.88 -14.88 -3.42
CA ASP A 559 -17.53 -14.40 -2.19
C ASP A 559 -17.13 -12.94 -1.91
N PRO A 560 -18.06 -11.97 -1.97
CA PRO A 560 -17.76 -10.56 -1.71
C PRO A 560 -17.28 -10.29 -0.28
N ALA A 561 -17.64 -11.14 0.69
CA ALA A 561 -17.21 -10.99 2.08
C ALA A 561 -15.73 -11.36 2.29
N SER A 562 -15.15 -12.13 1.37
CA SER A 562 -13.74 -12.50 1.39
C SER A 562 -12.82 -11.40 0.84
N PHE A 563 -13.37 -10.30 0.31
CA PHE A 563 -12.60 -9.17 -0.20
C PHE A 563 -12.20 -8.20 0.92
N GLY A 564 -10.89 -8.02 1.12
CA GLY A 564 -10.34 -7.08 2.10
C GLY A 564 -9.71 -5.84 1.47
N ARG A 565 -9.58 -4.78 2.25
CA ARG A 565 -9.01 -3.50 1.80
C ARG A 565 -7.50 -3.41 1.90
N THR A 566 -6.82 -4.42 2.42
CA THR A 566 -5.35 -4.40 2.53
C THR A 566 -4.70 -5.22 1.44
N TYR A 567 -3.56 -4.75 0.91
CA TYR A 567 -2.69 -5.44 -0.05
C TYR A 567 -2.25 -6.88 0.34
N THR A 568 -2.53 -7.33 1.55
CA THR A 568 -2.24 -8.69 2.02
C THR A 568 -3.38 -9.68 1.81
N HIS A 569 -4.59 -9.22 1.48
CA HIS A 569 -5.72 -10.10 1.17
C HIS A 569 -5.58 -10.70 -0.24
N ASP A 570 -5.93 -11.97 -0.37
CA ASP A 570 -5.93 -12.64 -1.68
C ASP A 570 -6.99 -12.06 -2.62
N LEU A 571 -8.16 -11.73 -2.08
CA LEU A 571 -9.19 -10.96 -2.76
C LEU A 571 -9.13 -9.52 -2.24
N TYR A 572 -8.66 -8.62 -3.09
CA TYR A 572 -8.32 -7.25 -2.75
C TYR A 572 -9.37 -6.28 -3.27
N LYS A 573 -9.77 -5.34 -2.41
CA LYS A 573 -10.73 -4.27 -2.70
C LYS A 573 -10.06 -2.89 -2.62
N PRO A 574 -9.16 -2.56 -3.57
CA PRO A 574 -8.44 -1.30 -3.57
C PRO A 574 -9.29 -0.11 -3.99
N ALA A 575 -9.00 1.07 -3.43
CA ALA A 575 -9.51 2.34 -3.95
C ALA A 575 -8.63 2.83 -5.11
N VAL A 576 -8.71 2.10 -6.21
CA VAL A 576 -7.97 2.35 -7.46
C VAL A 576 -8.93 2.27 -8.64
N ASN A 577 -8.57 2.93 -9.74
CA ASN A 577 -9.36 2.95 -10.97
C ASN A 577 -9.01 1.77 -11.89
N HIS A 578 -9.74 1.66 -12.99
CA HIS A 578 -9.62 0.53 -13.92
C HIS A 578 -8.22 0.44 -14.56
N ALA A 579 -7.54 1.57 -14.76
CA ALA A 579 -6.18 1.57 -15.29
C ALA A 579 -5.13 1.20 -14.24
N ASP A 580 -5.31 1.62 -13.00
CA ASP A 580 -4.42 1.27 -11.89
C ASP A 580 -4.35 -0.25 -11.65
N LEU A 581 -5.46 -0.96 -11.91
CA LEU A 581 -5.53 -2.42 -11.83
C LEU A 581 -4.60 -3.12 -12.83
N THR A 582 -4.12 -2.44 -13.89
CA THR A 582 -3.10 -2.98 -14.79
C THR A 582 -1.67 -2.68 -14.32
N PHE A 583 -1.53 -2.17 -13.10
CA PHE A 583 -0.27 -1.82 -12.44
C PHE A 583 0.52 -0.67 -13.08
N ARG A 584 0.01 -0.09 -14.18
CA ARG A 584 0.72 0.95 -14.94
C ARG A 584 0.98 2.23 -14.14
N ASN A 585 0.15 2.49 -13.14
CA ASN A 585 0.25 3.64 -12.24
C ASN A 585 0.89 3.28 -10.87
N LYS A 586 1.42 2.06 -10.74
CA LYS A 586 2.18 1.57 -9.58
C LYS A 586 1.38 1.62 -8.26
N ASP A 587 1.92 2.24 -7.22
CA ASP A 587 1.31 2.28 -5.88
C ASP A 587 1.14 3.74 -5.39
N GLY A 588 0.07 3.99 -4.63
CA GLY A 588 -0.11 5.24 -3.88
C GLY A 588 0.87 5.34 -2.70
N TRP A 589 1.24 6.55 -2.30
CA TRP A 589 2.24 6.76 -1.24
C TRP A 589 1.77 6.36 0.16
N TRP A 590 0.48 6.46 0.45
CA TRP A 590 -0.15 6.04 1.69
C TRP A 590 -1.37 5.17 1.40
N GLY A 591 -1.86 4.49 2.44
CA GLY A 591 -3.06 3.68 2.36
C GLY A 591 -2.74 2.29 1.85
N ASP A 592 -2.92 1.30 2.69
CA ASP A 592 -2.81 -0.12 2.33
C ASP A 592 -3.80 -0.56 1.24
N TYR A 593 -4.90 0.17 1.10
CA TYR A 593 -5.94 0.06 0.08
C TYR A 593 -5.60 0.75 -1.26
N ARG A 594 -4.38 1.25 -1.42
CA ARG A 594 -3.91 1.95 -2.62
C ARG A 594 -2.60 1.35 -3.17
N LYS A 595 -2.37 0.04 -2.98
CA LYS A 595 -1.10 -0.62 -3.31
C LYS A 595 -1.26 -1.82 -4.27
N PRO A 596 -1.81 -1.64 -5.48
CA PRO A 596 -2.09 -2.75 -6.39
C PRO A 596 -0.81 -3.46 -6.86
N LEU A 597 0.29 -2.74 -7.10
CA LEU A 597 1.54 -3.37 -7.53
C LEU A 597 2.22 -4.11 -6.38
N LYS A 598 2.22 -3.54 -5.17
CA LYS A 598 2.66 -4.26 -3.96
C LYS A 598 1.82 -5.51 -3.70
N TRP A 599 0.49 -5.43 -3.85
CA TRP A 599 -0.39 -6.58 -3.70
C TRP A 599 0.01 -7.73 -4.63
N PHE A 600 0.33 -7.40 -5.89
CA PHE A 600 0.81 -8.38 -6.87
C PHE A 600 2.20 -8.93 -6.53
N GLU A 601 3.18 -8.06 -6.26
CA GLU A 601 4.56 -8.44 -5.96
C GLU A 601 4.70 -9.28 -4.69
N CYS A 602 3.91 -8.96 -3.66
CA CYS A 602 4.04 -9.51 -2.32
C CYS A 602 3.03 -10.61 -2.03
N GLY A 603 1.95 -10.69 -2.82
CA GLY A 603 0.86 -11.63 -2.56
C GLY A 603 1.13 -13.02 -3.14
N LEU A 604 1.85 -13.10 -4.26
CA LEU A 604 2.03 -14.32 -5.06
C LEU A 604 3.17 -15.19 -4.57
#